data_AF-A0A8J4TNK0-F1
#
_entry.id   AF-A0A8J4TNK0-F1
#
_cell.length_a   1.000
_cell.length_b   1.000
_cell.length_c   1.000
_cell.angle_alpha   90.00
_cell.angle_beta   90.00
_cell.angle_gamma   90.00
#
_symmetry.space_group_name_H-M   'P 1'
#
loop_
_entity.id
_entity.type
_entity.pdbx_description
1 polymer ?
#
loop_
_entity_poly.entity_id
_entity_poly.type
_entity_poly.pdbx_seq_one_letter_code
_entity_poly.pdbx_strand_id
1 'polypeptide(L)' 'SKPRGLQWVVDVTVAYPEAQPMDIQTWIFGYRSPTVTHVHYRIYPVREVPVETEALTSWLYQRFVEKEELLDHFYQT' A
#
# COMPACT_ATOMS: atom_id res chain seq x y z
N SER A 1 -18.68 20.38 11.93
CA SER A 1 -18.79 19.07 12.58
C SER A 1 -17.74 18.14 11.97
N LYS A 2 -16.78 17.60 12.75
CA LYS A 2 -15.83 16.61 12.21
C LYS A 2 -16.58 15.31 11.90
N PRO A 3 -16.35 14.66 10.74
CA PRO A 3 -16.94 13.36 10.48
C PRO A 3 -16.45 12.34 11.51
N ARG A 4 -17.35 11.49 12.03
CA ARG A 4 -17.03 10.43 13.00
C ARG A 4 -16.88 9.10 12.26
N GLY A 5 -15.89 8.28 12.65
CA GLY A 5 -15.65 6.96 12.08
C GLY A 5 -14.59 6.93 10.97
N LEU A 6 -14.34 5.74 10.40
CA LEU A 6 -13.36 5.52 9.32
C LEU A 6 -13.75 6.35 8.09
N GLN A 7 -12.81 7.16 7.58
CA GLN A 7 -13.08 8.08 6.46
C GLN A 7 -12.37 7.67 5.16
N TRP A 8 -11.19 7.07 5.29
CA TRP A 8 -10.30 6.81 4.17
C TRP A 8 -9.65 5.44 4.31
N VAL A 9 -9.46 4.78 3.17
CA VAL A 9 -8.53 3.67 3.02
C VAL A 9 -7.34 4.20 2.24
N VAL A 10 -6.14 4.05 2.80
CA VAL A 10 -4.89 4.39 2.13
C VAL A 10 -4.24 3.08 1.70
N ASP A 11 -4.24 2.84 0.40
CA ASP A 11 -3.54 1.73 -0.24
C ASP A 11 -2.09 2.17 -0.51
N VAL A 12 -1.13 1.37 -0.05
CA VAL A 12 0.30 1.71 -0.11
C VAL A 12 1.08 0.53 -0.67
N THR A 13 1.74 0.75 -1.80
CA THR A 13 2.73 -0.17 -2.37
C THR A 13 4.12 0.38 -2.09
N VAL A 14 4.97 -0.43 -1.46
CA VAL A 14 6.34 -0.04 -1.08
C VAL A 14 7.33 -0.90 -1.85
N ALA A 15 8.22 -0.26 -2.61
CA ALA A 15 9.30 -0.91 -3.32
C ALA A 15 10.64 -0.58 -2.67
N TYR A 16 11.46 -1.62 -2.52
CA TYR A 16 12.77 -1.56 -1.86
C TYR A 16 13.86 -1.90 -2.87
N PRO A 17 15.08 -1.35 -2.73
CA PRO A 17 16.20 -1.73 -3.58
C PRO A 17 16.45 -3.23 -3.48
N GLU A 18 16.75 -3.86 -4.62
CA GLU A 18 17.06 -5.31 -4.71
C GLU A 18 15.96 -6.23 -4.15
N ALA A 19 14.73 -5.74 -4.07
CA ALA A 19 13.60 -6.44 -3.45
C ALA A 19 13.89 -6.90 -2.00
N GLN A 20 14.70 -6.14 -1.26
CA GLN A 20 15.02 -6.42 0.15
C GLN A 20 14.14 -5.58 1.10
N PRO A 21 13.05 -6.15 1.65
CA PRO A 21 12.14 -5.39 2.49
C PRO A 21 12.76 -4.98 3.83
N MET A 22 12.32 -3.81 4.31
CA MET A 22 12.54 -3.37 5.69
C MET A 22 11.35 -3.75 6.57
N ASP A 23 11.63 -4.23 7.78
CA ASP A 23 10.60 -4.46 8.79
C ASP A 23 10.10 -3.14 9.39
N ILE A 24 8.92 -3.17 10.02
CA ILE A 24 8.28 -1.97 10.59
C ILE A 24 9.09 -1.32 11.72
N GLN A 25 9.90 -2.09 12.46
CA GLN A 25 10.72 -1.54 13.54
C GLN A 25 11.87 -0.71 12.96
N THR A 26 12.45 -1.15 11.84
CA THR A 26 13.46 -0.40 11.09
C THR A 26 12.90 0.94 10.62
N TRP A 27 11.67 0.98 10.12
CA TRP A 27 11.00 2.23 9.70
C TRP A 27 10.81 3.22 10.85
N ILE A 28 10.51 2.73 12.06
CA ILE A 28 10.25 3.58 13.23
C ILE A 28 11.55 4.07 13.88
N PHE A 29 12.54 3.19 14.03
CA PHE A 29 13.74 3.46 14.84
C PHE A 29 15.00 3.78 14.03
N GLY A 30 15.02 3.48 12.73
CA GLY A 30 16.12 3.88 11.85
C GLY A 30 17.48 3.24 12.15
N TYR A 31 17.51 2.01 12.68
CA TYR A 31 18.78 1.33 13.02
C TYR A 31 19.51 0.70 11.83
N ARG A 32 18.94 0.72 10.62
CA ARG A 32 19.63 0.34 9.38
C ARG A 32 20.19 1.57 8.68
N SER A 33 21.18 1.37 7.82
CA SER A 33 21.69 2.42 6.94
C SER A 33 20.56 3.04 6.10
N PRO A 34 20.61 4.36 5.82
CA PRO A 34 19.63 5.00 4.94
C PRO A 34 19.56 4.28 3.60
N THR A 35 18.34 4.03 3.13
CA THR A 35 18.09 3.39 1.83
C THR A 35 16.95 4.11 1.12
N VAL A 36 17.03 4.21 -0.21
CA VAL A 36 15.97 4.84 -1.01
C VAL A 36 14.78 3.90 -1.02
N THR A 37 13.62 4.38 -0.53
CA THR A 37 12.38 3.60 -0.51
C THR A 37 11.36 4.32 -1.38
N HIS A 38 10.80 3.62 -2.36
CA HIS A 38 9.76 4.16 -3.24
C HIS A 38 8.39 3.77 -2.69
N VAL A 39 7.53 4.78 -2.52
CA VAL A 39 6.19 4.61 -1.97
C VAL A 39 5.18 5.13 -2.97
N HIS A 40 4.34 4.24 -3.50
CA HIS A 40 3.18 4.60 -4.29
C HIS A 40 1.93 4.46 -3.42
N TYR A 41 1.10 5.50 -3.38
CA TYR A 41 -0.11 5.49 -2.56
C TYR A 41 -1.35 5.93 -3.34
N ARG A 42 -2.49 5.36 -2.96
CA ARG A 42 -3.82 5.73 -3.44
C ARG A 42 -4.74 5.92 -2.25
N ILE A 43 -5.64 6.89 -2.33
CA ILE A 43 -6.56 7.22 -1.24
C ILE A 43 -7.98 7.02 -1.73
N TYR A 44 -8.71 6.14 -1.04
CA TYR A 44 -10.11 5.86 -1.32
C TYR A 44 -10.99 6.39 -0.19
N PRO A 45 -11.98 7.25 -0.49
CA PRO A 45 -13.07 7.53 0.45
C PRO A 45 -13.75 6.21 0.85
N VAL A 46 -14.00 6.00 2.14
CA VAL A 46 -14.64 4.74 2.63
C VAL A 46 -15.99 4.49 1.98
N ARG A 47 -16.73 5.56 1.63
CA ARG A 47 -18.01 5.48 0.93
C ARG A 47 -17.91 4.87 -0.49
N GLU A 48 -16.71 4.81 -1.06
CA GLU A 48 -16.43 4.24 -2.40
C GLU A 48 -15.86 2.81 -2.30
N VAL A 49 -15.55 2.34 -1.09
CA VAL A 49 -15.06 0.98 -0.85
C VAL A 49 -16.26 0.03 -0.72
N PRO A 50 -16.31 -1.09 -1.45
CA PRO A 50 -17.38 -2.08 -1.30
C PRO A 50 -17.45 -2.64 0.12
N VAL A 51 -18.66 -2.88 0.61
CA VAL A 51 -18.91 -3.39 1.98
C VAL A 51 -19.37 -4.85 1.97
N GLU A 52 -20.03 -5.27 0.89
CA GLU A 52 -20.44 -6.66 0.70
C GLU A 52 -19.19 -7.54 0.52
N THR A 53 -19.21 -8.74 1.10
CA THR A 53 -18.04 -9.61 1.24
C THR A 53 -17.44 -9.99 -0.11
N GLU A 54 -18.23 -10.46 -1.08
CA GLU A 54 -17.72 -10.88 -2.39
C GLU A 54 -17.16 -9.70 -3.19
N ALA A 55 -17.85 -8.57 -3.18
CA ALA A 55 -17.41 -7.33 -3.83
C ALA A 55 -16.13 -6.77 -3.19
N LEU A 56 -16.04 -6.78 -1.85
CA LEU A 56 -14.86 -6.34 -1.12
C LEU A 56 -13.67 -7.27 -1.38
N THR A 57 -13.90 -8.59 -1.38
CA THR A 57 -12.87 -9.58 -1.72
C THR A 57 -12.32 -9.33 -3.12
N SER A 58 -13.20 -9.14 -4.12
CA SER A 58 -12.78 -8.84 -5.49
C SER A 58 -12.00 -7.52 -5.58
N TRP A 59 -12.45 -6.50 -4.85
CA TRP A 59 -11.77 -5.21 -4.79
C TRP A 59 -10.36 -5.31 -4.19
N LEU A 60 -10.18 -6.10 -3.13
CA LEU A 60 -8.87 -6.34 -2.51
C LEU A 60 -7.93 -7.13 -3.43
N TYR A 61 -8.43 -8.16 -4.11
CA TYR A 61 -7.64 -8.92 -5.08
C TYR A 61 -7.17 -8.02 -6.23
N GLN A 62 -8.02 -7.12 -6.71
CA GLN A 62 -7.61 -6.19 -7.76
C GLN A 62 -6.46 -5.27 -7.30
N ARG A 63 -6.49 -4.76 -6.06
CA ARG A 63 -5.37 -3.97 -5.50
C ARG A 63 -4.09 -4.79 -5.41
N PHE A 64 -4.20 -6.07 -5.06
CA PHE A 64 -3.06 -6.98 -5.03
C PHE A 64 -2.44 -7.15 -6.43
N VAL A 65 -3.25 -7.39 -7.46
CA VAL A 65 -2.77 -7.50 -8.85
C VAL A 65 -2.11 -6.21 -9.32
N GLU A 66 -2.73 -5.06 -9.10
CA GLU A 66 -2.14 -3.75 -9.43
C GLU A 66 -0.80 -3.51 -8.73
N LYS A 67 -0.63 -4.00 -7.50
CA LYS A 67 0.63 -3.93 -6.77
C LYS A 67 1.69 -4.82 -7.41
N GLU A 68 1.37 -6.04 -7.84
CA GLU A 68 2.31 -6.90 -8.57
C GLU A 68 2.76 -6.24 -9.87
N GLU A 69 1.83 -5.68 -10.67
CA GLU A 69 2.16 -4.98 -11.92
C GLU A 69 3.08 -3.77 -11.69
N LEU A 70 2.84 -2.99 -10.63
CA LEU A 70 3.68 -1.86 -10.25
C LEU A 70 5.09 -2.30 -9.84
N LEU A 71 5.20 -3.37 -9.05
CA LEU A 71 6.49 -3.88 -8.59
C LEU A 71 7.27 -4.50 -9.75
N ASP A 72 6.60 -5.24 -10.63
CA ASP A 72 7.20 -5.80 -11.84
C ASP A 72 7.79 -4.68 -12.71
N HIS A 73 7.03 -3.61 -12.96
CA HIS A 73 7.53 -2.46 -13.70
C HIS A 73 8.74 -1.81 -13.00
N PHE A 74 8.66 -1.61 -11.68
CA PHE A 74 9.73 -1.00 -10.90
C PHE A 74 11.04 -1.81 -10.96
N TYR A 75 10.97 -3.14 -10.87
CA TYR A 75 12.17 -3.99 -10.86
C TYR A 75 12.70 -4.36 -12.26
N GLN A 76 11.91 -4.15 -13.31
CA GLN A 76 12.34 -4.31 -14.70
C GLN A 76 13.12 -3.10 -15.24
N THR A 77 13.04 -1.95 -14.57
CA THR A 77 13.68 -0.69 -14.96
C THR A 77 15.01 -0.51 -14.24
#